data_AF-A0A482VXW6-F1
#
_entry.id   AF-A0A482VXW6-F1
#
_cell.length_a   1.000
_cell.length_b   1.000
_cell.length_c   1.000
_cell.angle_alpha   90.00
_cell.angle_beta   90.00
_cell.angle_gamma   90.00
#
_symmetry.space_group_name_H-M   'P 1'
#
loop_
_entity.id
_entity.type
_entity.pdbx_description
1 polymer ?
#
loop_
_entity_poly.entity_id
_entity_poly.type
_entity_poly.pdbx_seq_one_letter_code
_entity_poly.pdbx_strand_id
1 'polypeptide(L)'
;IYDANRSIFDRIRKESNRISGILLLNMIVALACSVLYMLPDDNDDEIFFIFHFIKENALKWNLTISWIIRAHYPLIAHMLMFSIRFYLFHVANHIKKLNEGTGEEFQMEIKSKLIFCVERHINIIKYIEKLVFIVKKVTFLDFRLFNKLNSFLSNFILFFAVSGGKNFQRLIVNIYCRVATMACCTGITFVTLTVTGQMMEAETENIFNHLKCQNWYNWSHENKRLYLIFLSGAVKPLRIQFSDSVGINYELAKS
;
A
#
# COMPACT_ATOMS: atom_id res chain seq x y z
N ILE A 1 0.17 -26.94 -27.37
CA ILE A 1 -0.71 -26.09 -26.53
C ILE A 1 -0.46 -26.34 -25.03
N TYR A 2 -0.31 -27.61 -24.58
CA TYR A 2 -0.03 -27.94 -23.18
C TYR A 2 1.28 -27.35 -22.63
N ASP A 3 2.39 -27.39 -23.39
CA ASP A 3 3.69 -26.88 -22.91
C ASP A 3 3.77 -25.35 -22.80
N ALA A 4 3.10 -24.63 -23.72
CA ALA A 4 3.01 -23.17 -23.66
C ALA A 4 2.29 -22.71 -22.38
N ASN A 5 1.24 -23.44 -21.95
CA ASN A 5 0.49 -23.13 -20.74
C ASN A 5 1.32 -23.38 -19.46
N ARG A 6 2.17 -24.42 -19.47
CA ARG A 6 3.03 -24.77 -18.33
C ARG A 6 4.09 -23.71 -18.06
N SER A 7 4.77 -23.23 -19.11
CA SER A 7 5.80 -22.19 -18.98
C SER A 7 5.25 -20.87 -18.43
N ILE A 8 4.02 -20.50 -18.82
CA ILE A 8 3.34 -19.30 -18.31
C ILE A 8 2.98 -19.48 -16.84
N PHE A 9 2.43 -20.65 -16.48
CA PHE A 9 2.08 -20.96 -15.10
C PHE A 9 3.29 -20.93 -14.16
N ASP A 10 4.42 -21.52 -14.58
CA ASP A 10 5.64 -21.54 -13.80
C ASP A 10 6.24 -20.14 -13.62
N ARG A 11 6.16 -19.28 -14.65
CA ARG A 11 6.56 -17.88 -14.55
C ARG A 11 5.69 -17.11 -13.56
N ILE A 12 4.36 -17.28 -13.62
CA ILE A 12 3.43 -16.65 -12.68
C ILE A 12 3.71 -17.12 -11.25
N ARG A 13 3.93 -18.42 -11.06
CA ARG A 13 4.24 -19.01 -9.75
C ARG A 13 5.55 -18.46 -9.20
N LYS A 14 6.58 -18.32 -10.04
CA LYS A 14 7.88 -17.78 -9.64
C LYS A 14 7.79 -16.30 -9.24
N GLU A 15 7.11 -15.48 -10.04
CA GLU A 15 6.88 -14.06 -9.72
C GLU A 15 6.03 -13.90 -8.44
N SER A 16 4.98 -14.70 -8.31
CA SER A 16 4.14 -14.73 -7.11
C SER A 16 4.94 -15.12 -5.86
N ASN A 17 5.77 -16.15 -5.95
CA ASN A 17 6.63 -16.57 -4.83
C ASN A 17 7.68 -15.52 -4.48
N ARG A 18 8.31 -14.88 -5.47
CA ARG A 18 9.29 -13.82 -5.24
C ARG A 18 8.65 -12.63 -4.52
N ILE A 19 7.49 -12.20 -4.98
CA ILE A 19 6.79 -11.06 -4.39
C ILE A 19 6.25 -11.41 -3.00
N SER A 20 5.69 -12.61 -2.84
CA SER A 20 5.25 -13.10 -1.53
C SER A 20 6.40 -13.18 -0.53
N GLY A 21 7.59 -13.59 -0.97
CA GLY A 21 8.80 -13.61 -0.14
C GLY A 21 9.25 -12.21 0.29
N ILE A 22 9.25 -11.24 -0.62
CA ILE A 22 9.56 -9.84 -0.30
C ILE A 22 8.53 -9.27 0.68
N LEU A 23 7.24 -9.53 0.46
CA LEU A 23 6.17 -9.08 1.35
C LEU A 23 6.26 -9.72 2.74
N LEU A 24 6.58 -11.02 2.81
CA LEU A 24 6.77 -11.71 4.08
C LEU A 24 7.97 -11.15 4.85
N LEU A 25 9.10 -10.95 4.16
CA LEU A 25 10.29 -10.34 4.77
C LEU A 25 9.97 -8.93 5.29
N ASN A 26 9.28 -8.13 4.49
CA ASN A 26 8.85 -6.79 4.88
C ASN A 26 7.90 -6.82 6.08
N MET A 27 6.95 -7.76 6.12
CA MET A 27 6.06 -7.96 7.25
C MET A 27 6.83 -8.32 8.52
N ILE A 28 7.83 -9.21 8.43
CA ILE A 28 8.68 -9.58 9.56
C ILE A 28 9.46 -8.37 10.06
N VAL A 29 10.09 -7.61 9.15
CA VAL A 29 10.85 -6.40 9.51
C VAL A 29 9.95 -5.34 10.13
N ALA A 30 8.79 -5.08 9.53
CA ALA A 30 7.83 -4.10 10.02
C ALA A 30 7.27 -4.51 11.39
N LEU A 31 6.97 -5.79 11.61
CA LEU A 31 6.55 -6.31 12.91
C LEU A 31 7.66 -6.20 13.96
N ALA A 32 8.90 -6.56 13.62
CA ALA A 32 10.04 -6.41 14.52
C ALA A 32 10.25 -4.94 14.91
N CYS A 33 10.22 -4.01 13.95
CA CYS A 33 10.31 -2.58 14.20
C CYS A 33 9.13 -2.08 15.04
N SER A 34 7.91 -2.58 14.77
CA SER A 34 6.72 -2.23 15.53
C SER A 34 6.79 -2.70 16.98
N VAL A 35 7.30 -3.91 17.24
CA VAL A 35 7.50 -4.42 18.61
C VAL A 35 8.53 -3.58 19.35
N LEU A 36 9.66 -3.26 18.71
CA LEU A 36 10.68 -2.38 19.28
C LEU A 36 10.15 -0.96 19.57
N TYR A 37 9.22 -0.47 18.76
CA TYR A 37 8.54 0.81 18.96
C TYR A 37 7.46 0.76 20.05
N MET A 38 6.75 -0.37 20.17
CA MET A 38 5.71 -0.56 21.18
C MET A 38 6.28 -0.61 22.60
N LEU A 39 7.52 -1.07 22.79
CA LEU A 39 8.15 -1.12 24.11
C LEU A 39 8.35 0.32 24.66
N PRO A 40 7.70 0.67 25.78
CA PRO A 40 7.89 1.95 26.45
C PRO A 40 9.30 2.05 27.04
N ASP A 41 9.91 3.20 26.85
CA ASP A 41 11.17 3.60 27.46
C ASP A 41 10.95 4.90 28.25
N ASP A 42 11.64 5.04 29.36
CA ASP A 42 11.50 6.20 30.25
C ASP A 42 11.89 7.52 29.57
N ASN A 43 12.68 7.47 28.48
CA ASN A 43 13.10 8.64 27.71
C ASN A 43 12.23 8.91 26.47
N ASP A 44 11.10 8.21 26.29
CA ASP A 44 10.28 8.36 25.09
C ASP A 44 9.69 9.77 24.93
N ASP A 45 9.43 10.49 26.01
CA ASP A 45 9.00 11.89 25.96
C ASP A 45 10.14 12.85 25.56
N GLU A 46 11.39 12.53 25.88
CA GLU A 46 12.54 13.33 25.42
C GLU A 46 12.80 13.14 23.92
N ILE A 47 12.58 11.93 23.41
CA ILE A 47 12.85 11.56 22.02
C ILE A 47 11.69 11.96 21.10
N PHE A 48 10.45 11.75 21.55
CA PHE A 48 9.25 11.98 20.73
C PHE A 48 8.39 13.08 21.32
N PHE A 49 8.35 14.21 20.60
CA PHE A 49 7.51 15.35 20.95
C PHE A 49 6.05 14.97 21.22
N ILE A 50 5.49 13.98 20.49
CA ILE A 50 4.10 13.57 20.70
C ILE A 50 3.86 13.00 22.10
N PHE A 51 4.80 12.21 22.63
CA PHE A 51 4.68 11.66 23.98
C PHE A 51 4.89 12.75 25.03
N HIS A 52 5.80 13.69 24.80
CA HIS A 52 5.95 14.88 25.66
C HIS A 52 4.66 15.71 25.69
N PHE A 53 4.11 16.04 24.52
CA PHE A 53 2.89 16.83 24.41
C PHE A 53 1.71 16.15 25.12
N ILE A 54 1.56 14.84 24.97
CA ILE A 54 0.53 14.04 25.65
C ILE A 54 0.75 14.02 27.17
N LYS A 55 2.00 13.89 27.62
CA LYS A 55 2.35 13.91 29.05
C LYS A 55 1.98 15.25 29.69
N GLU A 56 2.28 16.36 29.01
CA GLU A 56 1.97 17.71 29.49
C GLU A 56 0.48 18.07 29.40
N ASN A 57 -0.21 17.71 28.31
CA ASN A 57 -1.56 18.21 28.04
C ASN A 57 -2.68 17.20 28.37
N ALA A 58 -2.37 15.92 28.52
CA ALA A 58 -3.35 14.84 28.70
C ALA A 58 -2.97 13.90 29.86
N LEU A 59 -2.59 14.47 31.01
CA LEU A 59 -2.13 13.75 32.22
C LEU A 59 -2.95 12.49 32.56
N LYS A 60 -4.28 12.56 32.49
CA LYS A 60 -5.17 11.43 32.83
C LYS A 60 -5.17 10.31 31.78
N TRP A 61 -4.92 10.63 30.52
CA TRP A 61 -5.05 9.71 29.39
C TRP A 61 -3.71 9.41 28.72
N ASN A 62 -2.60 9.84 29.31
CA ASN A 62 -1.30 9.82 28.68
C ASN A 62 -0.87 8.40 28.25
N LEU A 63 -1.07 7.42 29.13
CA LEU A 63 -0.76 6.02 28.90
C LEU A 63 -1.64 5.45 27.80
N THR A 64 -2.95 5.67 27.87
CA THR A 64 -3.91 5.15 26.88
C THR A 64 -3.64 5.71 25.50
N ILE A 65 -3.47 7.02 25.36
CA ILE A 65 -3.18 7.67 24.08
C ILE A 65 -1.81 7.20 23.55
N SER A 66 -0.81 7.06 24.41
CA SER A 66 0.52 6.57 24.02
C SER A 66 0.46 5.15 23.45
N TRP A 67 -0.30 4.24 24.08
CA TRP A 67 -0.51 2.89 23.57
C TRP A 67 -1.27 2.86 22.24
N ILE A 68 -2.26 3.74 22.06
CA ILE A 68 -2.99 3.87 20.78
C ILE A 68 -2.02 4.28 19.65
N ILE A 69 -1.16 5.27 19.89
CA ILE A 69 -0.16 5.73 18.91
C ILE A 69 0.85 4.63 18.61
N ARG A 70 1.28 3.86 19.61
CA ARG A 70 2.21 2.75 19.44
C ARG A 70 1.60 1.58 18.66
N ALA A 71 0.34 1.25 18.93
CA ALA A 71 -0.38 0.17 18.26
C ALA A 71 -0.73 0.49 16.79
N HIS A 72 -0.75 1.76 16.41
CA HIS A 72 -1.05 2.20 15.04
C HIS A 72 -0.03 1.73 14.00
N TYR A 73 1.26 1.70 14.34
CA TYR A 73 2.33 1.33 13.42
C TYR A 73 2.20 -0.09 12.83
N PRO A 74 2.01 -1.16 13.64
CA PRO A 74 1.81 -2.50 13.10
C PRO A 74 0.51 -2.63 12.28
N LEU A 75 -0.52 -1.84 12.60
CA LEU A 75 -1.77 -1.78 11.85
C LEU A 75 -1.57 -1.24 10.42
N ILE A 76 -0.81 -0.16 10.24
CA ILE A 76 -0.51 0.37 8.89
C ILE A 76 0.26 -0.66 8.07
N ALA A 77 1.30 -1.27 8.65
CA ALA A 77 2.13 -2.25 7.96
C ALA A 77 1.30 -3.43 7.45
N HIS A 78 0.32 -3.88 8.23
CA HIS A 78 -0.56 -4.99 7.85
C HIS A 78 -1.57 -4.61 6.75
N MET A 79 -2.19 -3.44 6.85
CA MET A 79 -3.29 -3.02 5.96
C MET A 79 -2.86 -2.77 4.51
N LEU A 80 -1.60 -2.41 4.27
CA LEU A 80 -1.12 -1.99 2.95
C LEU A 80 -0.77 -3.14 1.99
N MET A 81 -0.58 -4.38 2.47
CA MET A 81 0.20 -5.37 1.70
C MET A 81 -0.57 -6.44 0.93
N PHE A 82 -1.81 -6.81 1.26
CA PHE A 82 -2.32 -8.11 0.81
C PHE A 82 -3.58 -8.14 -0.06
N SER A 83 -4.52 -7.19 0.05
CA SER A 83 -5.85 -7.44 -0.51
C SER A 83 -6.00 -7.02 -1.98
N ILE A 84 -5.58 -5.81 -2.35
CA ILE A 84 -6.03 -5.20 -3.62
C ILE A 84 -5.47 -5.90 -4.86
N ARG A 85 -4.19 -6.27 -4.85
CA ARG A 85 -3.53 -6.85 -6.02
C ARG A 85 -4.14 -8.19 -6.43
N PHE A 86 -4.43 -9.07 -5.48
CA PHE A 86 -5.04 -10.36 -5.77
C PHE A 86 -6.42 -10.19 -6.41
N TYR A 87 -7.20 -9.20 -5.97
CA TYR A 87 -8.49 -8.89 -6.60
C TYR A 87 -8.32 -8.37 -8.04
N LEU A 88 -7.38 -7.46 -8.29
CA LEU A 88 -7.10 -6.96 -9.65
C LEU A 88 -6.65 -8.08 -10.60
N PHE A 89 -5.72 -8.92 -10.15
CA PHE A 89 -5.24 -10.07 -10.92
C PHE A 89 -6.37 -11.07 -11.24
N HIS A 90 -7.25 -11.33 -10.27
CA HIS A 90 -8.41 -12.20 -10.46
C HIS A 90 -9.36 -11.64 -11.52
N VAL A 91 -9.65 -10.34 -11.49
CA VAL A 91 -10.48 -9.67 -12.50
C VAL A 91 -9.82 -9.74 -13.89
N ALA A 92 -8.52 -9.45 -13.99
CA ALA A 92 -7.78 -9.53 -15.25
C ALA A 92 -7.84 -10.93 -15.89
N ASN A 93 -7.70 -11.98 -15.07
CA ASN A 93 -7.82 -13.36 -15.55
C ASN A 93 -9.23 -13.71 -16.03
N HIS A 94 -10.28 -13.22 -15.36
CA HIS A 94 -11.66 -13.41 -15.83
C HIS A 94 -11.91 -12.72 -17.17
N ILE A 95 -11.39 -11.51 -17.35
CA ILE A 95 -11.50 -10.76 -18.61
C ILE A 95 -10.83 -11.52 -19.76
N LYS A 96 -9.65 -12.11 -19.51
CA LYS A 96 -8.93 -12.89 -20.52
C LYS A 96 -9.74 -14.09 -21.03
N LYS A 97 -10.63 -14.65 -20.21
CA LYS A 97 -11.46 -15.82 -20.50
C LYS A 97 -12.86 -15.48 -21.03
N LEU A 98 -13.14 -14.22 -21.37
CA LEU A 98 -14.46 -13.80 -21.86
C LEU A 98 -14.81 -14.42 -23.22
N ASN A 99 -13.83 -14.67 -24.09
CA ASN A 99 -14.06 -15.20 -25.44
C ASN A 99 -13.90 -16.73 -25.55
N GLU A 100 -13.82 -17.46 -24.44
CA GLU A 100 -13.76 -18.93 -24.47
C GLU A 100 -15.17 -19.49 -24.68
N GLY A 101 -15.59 -19.69 -25.93
CA GLY A 101 -16.86 -20.36 -26.27
C GLY A 101 -17.52 -19.87 -27.58
N THR A 102 -18.63 -20.51 -27.96
CA THR A 102 -19.47 -20.18 -29.13
C THR A 102 -20.93 -20.55 -28.87
N GLY A 103 -21.89 -19.84 -29.48
CA GLY A 103 -23.34 -20.16 -29.40
C GLY A 103 -24.16 -19.23 -28.52
N GLU A 104 -25.42 -19.59 -28.25
CA GLU A 104 -26.34 -18.79 -27.40
C GLU A 104 -25.99 -18.89 -25.91
N GLU A 105 -25.66 -20.08 -25.42
CA GLU A 105 -25.18 -20.30 -24.04
C GLU A 105 -23.94 -19.45 -23.74
N PHE A 106 -23.06 -19.29 -24.73
CA PHE A 106 -21.89 -18.42 -24.66
C PHE A 106 -22.24 -16.95 -24.46
N GLN A 107 -23.32 -16.43 -25.07
CA GLN A 107 -23.74 -15.04 -24.87
C GLN A 107 -24.26 -14.79 -23.44
N MET A 108 -24.98 -15.76 -22.87
CA MET A 108 -25.41 -15.70 -21.47
C MET A 108 -24.22 -15.78 -20.51
N GLU A 109 -23.25 -16.64 -20.81
CA GLU A 109 -22.03 -16.77 -20.02
C GLU A 109 -21.19 -15.47 -20.05
N ILE A 110 -21.00 -14.87 -21.23
CA ILE A 110 -20.34 -13.56 -21.36
C ILE A 110 -21.04 -12.52 -20.50
N LYS A 111 -22.39 -12.46 -20.57
CA LYS A 111 -23.18 -11.51 -19.80
C LYS A 111 -22.90 -11.65 -18.29
N SER A 112 -22.97 -12.88 -17.79
CA SER A 112 -22.71 -13.20 -16.38
C SER A 112 -21.28 -12.82 -15.97
N LYS A 113 -20.27 -13.20 -16.78
CA LYS A 113 -18.87 -12.86 -16.52
C LYS A 113 -18.60 -11.36 -16.56
N LEU A 114 -19.21 -10.62 -17.50
CA LEU A 114 -19.08 -9.16 -17.59
C LEU A 114 -19.71 -8.47 -16.37
N ILE A 115 -20.92 -8.86 -15.98
CA ILE A 115 -21.58 -8.32 -14.78
C ILE A 115 -20.70 -8.55 -13.55
N PHE A 116 -20.20 -9.77 -13.38
CA PHE A 116 -19.28 -10.10 -12.29
C PHE A 116 -18.01 -9.22 -12.32
N CYS A 117 -17.38 -9.06 -13.49
CA CYS A 117 -16.17 -8.22 -13.60
C CYS A 117 -16.45 -6.75 -13.28
N VAL A 118 -17.57 -6.21 -13.77
CA VAL A 118 -17.99 -4.82 -13.52
C VAL A 118 -18.27 -4.60 -12.04
N GLU A 119 -19.09 -5.45 -11.41
CA GLU A 119 -19.39 -5.36 -9.98
C GLU A 119 -18.11 -5.44 -9.13
N ARG A 120 -17.20 -6.36 -9.47
CA ARG A 120 -15.93 -6.50 -8.78
C ARG A 120 -15.03 -5.28 -8.98
N HIS A 121 -14.94 -4.76 -10.19
CA HIS A 121 -14.16 -3.55 -10.47
C HIS A 121 -14.68 -2.34 -9.69
N ILE A 122 -16.00 -2.14 -9.65
CA ILE A 122 -16.64 -1.07 -8.86
C ILE A 122 -16.36 -1.24 -7.37
N ASN A 123 -16.47 -2.47 -6.85
CA ASN A 123 -16.19 -2.75 -5.45
C ASN A 123 -14.72 -2.49 -5.08
N ILE A 124 -13.79 -2.83 -5.99
CA ILE A 124 -12.36 -2.54 -5.82
C ILE A 124 -12.13 -1.03 -5.80
N ILE A 125 -12.73 -0.27 -6.73
CA ILE A 125 -12.64 1.20 -6.75
C ILE A 125 -13.13 1.79 -5.43
N LYS A 126 -14.34 1.44 -5.00
CA LYS A 126 -14.91 1.92 -3.73
C LYS A 126 -14.04 1.58 -2.52
N TYR A 127 -13.46 0.38 -2.50
CA TYR A 127 -12.57 -0.05 -1.43
C TYR A 127 -11.27 0.76 -1.42
N ILE A 128 -10.67 1.01 -2.59
CA ILE A 128 -9.46 1.82 -2.72
C ILE A 128 -9.76 3.28 -2.33
N GLU A 129 -10.87 3.87 -2.79
CA GLU A 129 -11.26 5.23 -2.40
C GLU A 129 -11.41 5.36 -0.88
N LYS A 130 -12.05 4.37 -0.23
CA LYS A 130 -12.18 4.34 1.23
C LYS A 130 -10.81 4.21 1.92
N LEU A 131 -9.94 3.34 1.42
CA LEU A 131 -8.58 3.20 1.95
C LEU A 131 -7.76 4.48 1.78
N VAL A 132 -7.80 5.09 0.59
CA VAL A 132 -7.11 6.35 0.30
C VAL A 132 -7.65 7.46 1.19
N PHE A 133 -8.96 7.52 1.44
CA PHE A 133 -9.53 8.48 2.38
C PHE A 133 -9.00 8.28 3.81
N ILE A 134 -8.95 7.04 4.29
CA ILE A 134 -8.39 6.71 5.62
C ILE A 134 -6.91 7.08 5.67
N VAL A 135 -6.12 6.62 4.69
CA VAL A 135 -4.69 6.89 4.60
C VAL A 135 -4.45 8.39 4.53
N LYS A 136 -5.13 9.15 3.67
CA LYS A 136 -5.01 10.62 3.60
C LYS A 136 -5.30 11.27 4.93
N LYS A 137 -6.37 10.87 5.62
CA LYS A 137 -6.74 11.47 6.90
C LYS A 137 -5.67 11.22 7.96
N VAL A 138 -5.12 10.00 8.01
CA VAL A 138 -4.05 9.60 8.95
C VAL A 138 -2.70 10.24 8.57
N THR A 139 -2.25 10.04 7.33
CA THR A 139 -0.94 10.53 6.85
C THR A 139 -0.86 12.04 6.70
N PHE A 140 -1.96 12.77 6.41
CA PHE A 140 -1.93 14.23 6.37
C PHE A 140 -1.70 14.84 7.77
N LEU A 141 -2.25 14.20 8.81
CA LEU A 141 -1.99 14.56 10.20
C LEU A 141 -0.53 14.28 10.56
N ASP A 142 -0.01 13.10 10.20
CA ASP A 142 1.36 12.71 10.54
C ASP A 142 2.41 13.52 9.76
N PHE A 143 2.29 13.68 8.43
CA PHE A 143 3.29 14.32 7.57
C PHE A 143 3.51 15.80 7.89
N ARG A 144 2.45 16.53 8.25
CA ARG A 144 2.53 17.96 8.56
C ARG A 144 3.21 18.24 9.91
N LEU A 145 3.06 17.31 10.86
CA LEU A 145 3.71 17.35 12.16
C LEU A 145 5.15 16.81 12.06
N PHE A 146 5.37 15.69 11.38
CA PHE A 146 6.68 15.03 11.27
C PHE A 146 7.72 15.85 10.50
N ASN A 147 7.37 16.48 9.36
CA ASN A 147 8.37 17.19 8.55
C ASN A 147 8.96 18.43 9.22
N LYS A 148 8.18 19.13 10.04
CA LYS A 148 8.69 20.29 10.79
C LYS A 148 9.53 19.87 11.99
N LEU A 149 9.20 18.74 12.63
CA LEU A 149 9.89 18.25 13.83
C LEU A 149 11.15 17.44 13.52
N ASN A 150 11.16 16.59 12.48
CA ASN A 150 12.33 15.77 12.13
C ASN A 150 13.51 16.60 11.62
N SER A 151 13.25 17.68 10.87
CA SER A 151 14.31 18.61 10.46
C SER A 151 14.97 19.28 11.69
N PHE A 152 14.19 19.53 12.74
CA PHE A 152 14.70 20.12 13.98
C PHE A 152 15.46 19.10 14.83
N LEU A 153 14.91 17.89 15.03
CA LEU A 153 15.54 16.79 15.78
C LEU A 153 16.84 16.29 15.13
N SER A 154 16.88 16.17 13.80
CA SER A 154 18.10 15.76 13.08
C SER A 154 19.26 16.73 13.31
N ASN A 155 18.99 18.03 13.28
CA ASN A 155 19.99 19.07 13.53
C ASN A 155 20.41 19.12 15.01
N PHE A 156 19.48 18.87 15.94
CA PHE A 156 19.75 18.83 17.37
C PHE A 156 20.62 17.62 17.76
N ILE A 157 20.37 16.46 17.17
CA ILE A 157 21.14 15.22 17.41
C ILE A 157 22.58 15.36 16.89
N LEU A 158 22.78 15.98 15.72
CA LEU A 158 24.12 16.28 15.18
C LEU A 158 24.91 17.23 16.09
N PHE A 159 24.27 18.26 16.63
CA PHE A 159 24.88 19.21 17.56
C PHE A 159 25.31 18.54 18.88
N PHE A 160 24.48 17.65 19.43
CA PHE A 160 24.78 16.94 20.68
C PHE A 160 25.76 15.78 20.52
N ALA A 161 25.79 15.10 19.36
CA ALA A 161 26.79 14.07 19.04
C ALA A 161 28.22 14.62 19.07
N VAL A 162 28.40 15.90 18.74
CA VAL A 162 29.69 16.59 18.76
C VAL A 162 30.12 16.99 20.19
N SER A 163 29.19 17.09 21.15
CA SER A 163 29.47 17.58 22.52
C SER A 163 30.00 16.52 23.52
N GLY A 164 30.16 15.25 23.12
CA GLY A 164 31.18 14.34 23.71
C GLY A 164 31.07 13.89 25.19
N GLY A 165 29.89 13.78 25.80
CA GLY A 165 29.75 13.31 27.19
C GLY A 165 29.92 11.78 27.38
N LYS A 166 30.54 11.30 28.47
CA LYS A 166 30.78 9.85 28.72
C LYS A 166 29.54 9.07 29.22
N ASN A 167 28.66 9.69 30.00
CA ASN A 167 27.34 9.11 30.36
C ASN A 167 26.37 9.04 29.17
N PHE A 168 26.68 9.77 28.10
CA PHE A 168 25.93 9.83 26.86
C PHE A 168 26.05 8.52 26.06
N GLN A 169 27.16 7.78 26.16
CA GLN A 169 27.43 6.65 25.27
C GLN A 169 26.43 5.48 25.43
N ARG A 170 25.93 5.22 26.65
CA ARG A 170 24.92 4.17 26.90
C ARG A 170 23.50 4.63 26.49
N LEU A 171 23.20 5.91 26.68
CA LEU A 171 21.94 6.56 26.22
C LEU A 171 21.90 6.62 24.68
N ILE A 172 23.02 6.99 24.04
CA ILE A 172 23.23 6.98 22.58
C ILE A 172 22.92 5.61 22.01
N VAL A 173 23.50 4.52 22.50
CA VAL A 173 23.38 3.23 21.80
C VAL A 173 21.91 2.78 21.71
N ASN A 174 21.12 2.98 22.76
CA ASN A 174 19.69 2.66 22.74
C ASN A 174 18.88 3.64 21.88
N ILE A 175 19.16 4.95 21.99
CA ILE A 175 18.46 5.97 21.19
C ILE A 175 18.78 5.82 19.70
N TYR A 176 20.05 5.65 19.32
CA TYR A 176 20.48 5.44 17.94
C TYR A 176 19.91 4.17 17.35
N CYS A 177 19.86 3.06 18.11
CA CYS A 177 19.25 1.83 17.63
C CYS A 177 17.76 2.01 17.35
N ARG A 178 17.01 2.69 18.23
CA ARG A 178 15.57 2.95 18.05
C ARG A 178 15.30 3.95 16.93
N VAL A 179 16.05 5.05 16.87
CA VAL A 179 15.94 6.05 15.80
C VAL A 179 16.32 5.46 14.44
N ALA A 180 17.40 4.67 14.37
CA ALA A 180 17.81 4.00 13.14
C ALA A 180 16.79 2.95 12.69
N THR A 181 16.27 2.13 13.61
CA THR A 181 15.26 1.11 13.27
C THR A 181 13.94 1.76 12.82
N MET A 182 13.52 2.87 13.42
CA MET A 182 12.38 3.66 12.93
C MET A 182 12.64 4.27 11.56
N ALA A 183 13.79 4.92 11.35
CA ALA A 183 14.13 5.51 10.06
C ALA A 183 14.15 4.46 8.95
N CYS A 184 14.73 3.28 9.21
CA CYS A 184 14.69 2.13 8.32
C CYS A 184 13.26 1.65 8.08
N CYS A 185 12.44 1.50 9.14
CA CYS A 185 11.05 1.07 9.02
C CYS A 185 10.21 2.03 8.17
N THR A 186 10.32 3.33 8.42
CA THR A 186 9.64 4.37 7.65
C THR A 186 10.09 4.36 6.19
N GLY A 187 11.40 4.25 5.93
CA GLY A 187 11.95 4.15 4.58
C GLY A 187 11.43 2.92 3.84
N ILE A 188 11.47 1.75 4.47
CA ILE A 188 10.95 0.50 3.90
C ILE A 188 9.44 0.59 3.65
N THR A 189 8.68 1.16 4.59
CA THR A 189 7.23 1.36 4.45
C THR A 189 6.92 2.28 3.27
N PHE A 190 7.68 3.36 3.11
CA PHE A 190 7.54 4.29 1.98
C PHE A 190 7.86 3.63 0.64
N VAL A 191 8.97 2.88 0.56
CA VAL A 191 9.34 2.10 -0.65
C VAL A 191 8.23 1.09 -0.97
N THR A 192 7.74 0.37 0.03
CA THR A 192 6.66 -0.62 -0.13
C THR A 192 5.39 0.04 -0.64
N LEU A 193 4.98 1.16 -0.06
CA LEU A 193 3.80 1.91 -0.47
C LEU A 193 3.93 2.37 -1.94
N THR A 194 5.11 2.86 -2.32
CA THR A 194 5.43 3.29 -3.69
C THR A 194 5.36 2.12 -4.67
N VAL A 195 6.00 1.00 -4.35
CA VAL A 195 5.99 -0.22 -5.16
C VAL A 195 4.56 -0.74 -5.31
N THR A 196 3.80 -0.84 -4.22
CA THR A 196 2.39 -1.28 -4.24
C THR A 196 1.54 -0.35 -5.11
N GLY A 197 1.70 0.98 -4.98
CA GLY A 197 1.02 1.96 -5.80
C GLY A 197 1.30 1.77 -7.29
N GLN A 198 2.58 1.61 -7.66
CA GLN A 198 2.97 1.32 -9.05
C GLN A 198 2.35 0.01 -9.55
N MET A 199 2.41 -1.05 -8.75
CA MET A 199 1.89 -2.36 -9.14
C MET A 199 0.38 -2.30 -9.36
N MET A 200 -0.37 -1.57 -8.53
CA MET A 200 -1.80 -1.37 -8.74
C MET A 200 -2.11 -0.64 -10.05
N GLU A 201 -1.33 0.40 -10.37
CA GLU A 201 -1.47 1.14 -11.61
C GLU A 201 -1.23 0.22 -12.83
N ALA A 202 -0.14 -0.54 -12.79
CA ALA A 202 0.22 -1.49 -13.84
C ALA A 202 -0.84 -2.59 -14.05
N GLU A 203 -1.41 -3.16 -12.98
CA GLU A 203 -2.46 -4.17 -13.10
C GLU A 203 -3.78 -3.58 -13.62
N THR A 204 -4.10 -2.33 -13.28
CA THR A 204 -5.28 -1.66 -13.83
C THR A 204 -5.10 -1.36 -15.33
N GLU A 205 -3.89 -0.98 -15.74
CA GLU A 205 -3.54 -0.84 -17.15
C GLU A 205 -3.64 -2.18 -17.90
N ASN A 206 -3.20 -3.28 -17.28
CA ASN A 206 -3.38 -4.62 -17.83
C ASN A 206 -4.86 -4.97 -18.03
N ILE A 207 -5.73 -4.65 -17.08
CA ILE A 207 -7.19 -4.84 -17.21
C ILE A 207 -7.71 -4.09 -18.45
N PHE A 208 -7.32 -2.82 -18.61
CA PHE A 208 -7.73 -2.01 -19.76
C PHE A 208 -7.23 -2.59 -21.09
N ASN A 209 -5.96 -3.01 -21.14
CA ASN A 209 -5.37 -3.64 -22.32
C ASN A 209 -6.06 -4.96 -22.67
N HIS A 210 -6.40 -5.77 -21.66
CA HIS A 210 -7.17 -7.00 -21.88
C HIS A 210 -8.58 -6.74 -22.37
N LEU A 211 -9.26 -5.69 -21.88
CA LEU A 211 -10.57 -5.30 -22.39
C LEU A 211 -10.47 -4.89 -23.87
N LYS A 212 -9.50 -4.04 -24.24
CA LYS A 212 -9.28 -3.60 -25.63
C LYS A 212 -9.12 -4.76 -26.62
N CYS A 213 -8.45 -5.83 -26.22
CA CYS A 213 -8.17 -6.98 -27.08
C CYS A 213 -9.31 -8.01 -27.18
N GLN A 214 -10.50 -7.74 -26.62
CA GLN A 214 -11.63 -8.67 -26.71
C GLN A 214 -12.29 -8.64 -28.10
N ASN A 215 -12.74 -9.80 -28.59
CA ASN A 215 -13.49 -9.93 -29.85
C ASN A 215 -14.98 -9.56 -29.68
N TRP A 216 -15.23 -8.37 -29.15
CA TRP A 216 -16.57 -7.91 -28.74
C TRP A 216 -17.55 -7.68 -29.90
N TYR A 217 -17.06 -7.65 -31.14
CA TYR A 217 -17.86 -7.45 -32.34
C TYR A 217 -18.90 -8.57 -32.56
N ASN A 218 -18.60 -9.79 -32.10
CA ASN A 218 -19.50 -10.96 -32.17
C ASN A 218 -20.50 -11.05 -30.99
N TRP A 219 -20.45 -10.11 -30.05
CA TRP A 219 -21.32 -10.15 -28.87
C TRP A 219 -22.71 -9.58 -29.17
N SER A 220 -23.69 -10.01 -28.37
CA SER A 220 -25.05 -9.45 -28.38
C SER A 220 -25.03 -7.94 -28.09
N HIS A 221 -26.07 -7.23 -28.54
CA HIS A 221 -26.17 -5.78 -28.32
C HIS A 221 -26.13 -5.41 -26.82
N GLU A 222 -26.73 -6.24 -25.97
CA GLU A 222 -26.71 -6.06 -24.52
C GLU A 222 -25.29 -6.21 -23.94
N ASN A 223 -24.57 -7.27 -24.34
CA ASN A 223 -23.18 -7.52 -23.91
C ASN A 223 -22.24 -6.41 -24.38
N LYS A 224 -22.43 -5.90 -25.61
CA LYS A 224 -21.69 -4.75 -26.14
C LYS A 224 -21.88 -3.50 -25.28
N ARG A 225 -23.13 -3.22 -24.86
CA ARG A 225 -23.41 -2.07 -23.99
C ARG A 225 -22.72 -2.20 -22.62
N LEU A 226 -22.81 -3.37 -21.99
CA LEU A 226 -22.12 -3.64 -20.71
C LEU A 226 -20.61 -3.51 -20.84
N TYR A 227 -20.04 -4.06 -21.91
CA TYR A 227 -18.62 -3.96 -22.21
C TYR A 227 -18.17 -2.52 -22.38
N LEU A 228 -18.92 -1.68 -23.11
CA LEU A 228 -18.58 -0.27 -23.30
C LEU A 228 -18.61 0.51 -21.98
N ILE A 229 -19.57 0.23 -21.09
CA ILE A 229 -19.61 0.80 -19.75
C ILE A 229 -18.35 0.41 -18.97
N PHE A 230 -17.99 -0.88 -19.00
CA PHE A 230 -16.80 -1.35 -18.31
C PHE A 230 -15.52 -0.71 -18.87
N LEU A 231 -15.37 -0.73 -20.20
CA LEU A 231 -14.22 -0.15 -20.89
C LEU A 231 -14.07 1.33 -20.55
N SER A 232 -15.17 2.10 -20.56
CA SER A 232 -15.16 3.53 -20.20
C SER A 232 -14.70 3.77 -18.77
N GLY A 233 -15.07 2.90 -17.83
CA GLY A 233 -14.60 2.95 -16.44
C GLY A 233 -13.12 2.60 -16.30
N ALA A 234 -12.63 1.66 -17.12
CA ALA A 234 -11.25 1.19 -17.08
C ALA A 234 -10.24 2.09 -17.85
N VAL A 235 -10.70 3.08 -18.64
CA VAL A 235 -9.81 3.97 -19.43
C VAL A 235 -8.81 4.70 -18.53
N LYS A 236 -9.24 5.14 -17.35
CA LYS A 236 -8.36 5.84 -16.40
C LYS A 236 -7.74 4.81 -15.46
N PRO A 237 -6.42 4.55 -15.55
CA PRO A 237 -5.78 3.65 -14.61
C PRO A 237 -5.94 4.20 -13.19
N LEU A 238 -6.21 3.30 -12.25
CA LEU A 238 -6.54 3.65 -10.89
C LEU A 238 -5.25 4.07 -10.18
N ARG A 239 -5.09 5.37 -9.97
CA ARG A 239 -3.93 5.98 -9.34
C ARG A 239 -4.27 6.39 -7.91
N ILE A 240 -3.44 5.98 -6.96
CA ILE A 240 -3.52 6.52 -5.61
C ILE A 240 -2.85 7.90 -5.64
N GLN A 241 -3.63 8.96 -5.47
CA GLN A 241 -3.12 10.33 -5.49
C GLN A 241 -3.30 11.00 -4.13
N PHE A 242 -2.23 11.57 -3.57
CA PHE A 242 -2.29 12.37 -2.35
C PHE A 242 -2.84 13.77 -2.63
N SER A 243 -2.40 14.39 -3.73
CA SER A 243 -2.92 15.64 -4.29
C SER A 243 -3.12 15.48 -5.81
N ASP A 244 -3.73 16.47 -6.45
CA ASP A 244 -3.97 16.48 -7.90
C ASP A 244 -2.69 16.34 -8.74
N SER A 245 -1.52 16.67 -8.17
CA SER A 245 -0.22 16.61 -8.81
C SER A 245 0.70 15.50 -8.28
N VAL A 246 0.35 14.84 -7.17
CA VAL A 246 1.25 13.91 -6.46
C VAL A 246 0.60 12.53 -6.34
N GLY A 247 0.99 11.63 -7.25
CA GLY A 247 0.62 10.21 -7.23
C GLY A 247 1.60 9.38 -6.41
N ILE A 248 1.14 8.28 -5.81
CA ILE A 248 1.99 7.24 -5.22
C ILE A 248 2.45 6.31 -6.35
N ASN A 249 3.46 6.74 -7.09
CA ASN A 249 4.08 5.97 -8.16
C ASN A 249 5.60 6.20 -8.16
N TYR A 250 6.34 5.54 -9.04
CA TYR A 250 7.79 5.74 -9.11
C TYR A 250 8.20 7.17 -9.51
N GLU A 251 7.30 8.01 -10.01
CA GLU A 251 7.60 9.42 -10.28
C GLU A 251 7.74 10.22 -8.98
N LEU A 252 7.00 9.86 -7.93
CA LEU A 252 7.15 10.41 -6.58
C LEU A 252 8.53 10.14 -5.98
N ALA A 253 9.10 8.97 -6.26
CA ALA A 253 10.42 8.60 -5.75
C ALA A 253 11.56 9.36 -6.46
N LYS A 254 11.27 10.06 -7.57
CA LYS A 254 12.25 10.83 -8.35
C LYS A 254 12.24 12.33 -8.04
N SER A 255 11.17 12.84 -7.43
CA SER A 255 11.01 14.26 -7.03
C SER A 255 11.66 14.55 -5.69
#